data_AF-A0A849U4T8-F1
#
_entry.id   AF-A0A849U4T8-F1
#
_cell.length_a   1.000
_cell.length_b   1.000
_cell.length_c   1.000
_cell.angle_alpha   90.00
_cell.angle_beta   90.00
_cell.angle_gamma   90.00
#
_symmetry.space_group_name_H-M   'P 1'
#
loop_
_entity.id
_entity.type
_entity.pdbx_description
1 polymer ?
#
loop_
_entity_poly.entity_id
_entity_poly.type
_entity_poly.pdbx_seq_one_letter_code
_entity_poly.pdbx_strand_id
1 'polypeptide(L)'
;MKYIIFAGALVLTTAIAGEAIAACDGVQVTSESVPSLGNLLLGNTICQISPEKAQEEHHSGSILKDYKKGPIDPADPSSQIGNWNVSGSGVDTIVNYTYGASGFSYKVYMLTGTLGADNSTYEFCNAGTPVASVTLKTGFGSNTSYSPVCP
;
A
#
# COMPACT_ATOMS: atom_id res chain seq x y z
N MET A 1 2.62 21.01 -28.28
CA MET A 1 3.41 21.03 -27.03
C MET A 1 3.35 19.62 -26.46
N LYS A 2 4.51 18.98 -26.31
CA LYS A 2 4.60 17.55 -25.97
C LYS A 2 4.63 17.46 -24.45
N TYR A 3 3.49 17.16 -23.83
CA TYR A 3 3.40 17.03 -22.38
C TYR A 3 4.17 15.78 -21.96
N ILE A 4 5.28 15.99 -21.24
CA ILE A 4 6.00 14.93 -20.56
C ILE A 4 5.14 14.55 -19.36
N ILE A 5 4.42 13.44 -19.48
CA ILE A 5 3.66 12.86 -18.37
C ILE A 5 4.68 12.16 -17.47
N PHE A 6 5.00 12.76 -16.33
CA PHE A 6 5.65 12.03 -15.24
C PHE A 6 4.59 11.16 -14.57
N ALA A 7 4.30 10.02 -15.19
CA ALA A 7 3.63 8.89 -14.54
C ALA A 7 4.68 8.24 -13.63
N GLY A 8 4.86 8.81 -12.43
CA GLY A 8 5.67 8.20 -11.38
C GLY A 8 4.95 6.98 -10.82
N ALA A 9 5.04 5.86 -11.54
CA ALA A 9 4.79 4.55 -10.96
C ALA A 9 5.88 4.27 -9.92
N LEU A 10 5.48 3.70 -8.78
CA LEU A 10 6.35 3.23 -7.73
C LEU A 10 7.28 2.15 -8.30
N VAL A 11 8.49 2.54 -8.71
CA VAL A 11 9.55 1.60 -9.10
C VAL A 11 10.48 1.52 -7.90
N LEU A 12 10.24 0.55 -7.01
CA LEU A 12 11.17 0.25 -5.91
C LEU A 12 12.45 -0.33 -6.50
N THR A 13 13.38 0.56 -6.83
CA THR A 13 14.74 0.19 -7.18
C THR A 13 15.47 -0.25 -5.92
N THR A 14 16.17 -1.37 -6.00
CA THR A 14 16.97 -1.92 -4.90
C THR A 14 18.13 -0.97 -4.58
N ALA A 15 17.97 -0.13 -3.56
CA ALA A 15 19.07 0.65 -3.00
C ALA A 15 19.86 -0.24 -2.02
N ILE A 16 20.97 -0.81 -2.49
CA ILE A 16 21.99 -1.42 -1.62
C ILE A 16 22.80 -0.29 -0.97
N ALA A 17 22.36 0.17 0.20
CA ALA A 17 23.17 0.93 1.12
C ALA A 17 23.46 0.06 2.35
N GLY A 18 24.75 -0.14 2.66
CA GLY A 18 25.26 -1.00 3.73
C GLY A 18 25.06 -0.44 5.13
N GLU A 19 23.81 -0.14 5.48
CA GLU A 19 23.36 0.11 6.85
C GLU A 19 22.74 -1.18 7.38
N ALA A 20 22.74 -1.39 8.70
CA ALA A 20 22.17 -2.59 9.35
C ALA A 20 20.88 -3.03 8.63
N ILE A 21 20.82 -4.28 8.16
CA ILE A 21 19.61 -4.80 7.52
C ILE A 21 18.52 -4.74 8.59
N ALA A 22 17.69 -3.69 8.57
CA ALA A 22 16.48 -3.67 9.36
C ALA A 22 15.72 -4.93 8.95
N ALA A 23 15.41 -5.78 9.92
CA ALA A 23 14.54 -6.91 9.68
C ALA A 23 13.10 -6.44 9.87
N CYS A 24 12.16 -7.05 9.15
CA CYS A 24 10.75 -6.85 9.43
C CYS A 24 10.44 -7.39 10.82
N ASP A 25 10.30 -6.49 11.79
CA ASP A 25 10.30 -6.79 13.22
C ASP A 25 8.89 -6.75 13.86
N GLY A 26 7.88 -6.35 13.07
CA GLY A 26 6.49 -6.32 13.47
C GLY A 26 5.79 -7.69 13.50
N VAL A 27 4.48 -7.67 13.76
CA VAL A 27 3.62 -8.87 13.66
C VAL A 27 3.12 -9.00 12.23
N GLN A 28 3.39 -10.13 11.58
CA GLN A 28 2.90 -10.37 10.21
C GLN A 28 1.36 -10.37 10.19
N VAL A 29 0.79 -9.63 9.25
CA VAL A 29 -0.64 -9.70 8.93
C VAL A 29 -0.85 -10.80 7.89
N THR A 30 -1.67 -11.78 8.23
CA THR A 30 -1.91 -12.99 7.43
C THR A 30 -3.36 -13.11 6.97
N SER A 31 -3.69 -14.16 6.21
CA SER A 31 -5.07 -14.49 5.83
C SER A 31 -5.96 -14.86 7.03
N GLU A 32 -5.37 -15.26 8.14
CA GLU A 32 -6.06 -15.67 9.37
C GLU A 32 -6.13 -14.56 10.43
N SER A 33 -5.48 -13.43 10.18
CA SER A 33 -5.57 -12.25 11.03
C SER A 33 -7.01 -11.72 11.08
N VAL A 34 -7.34 -10.91 12.10
CA VAL A 34 -8.66 -10.29 12.24
C VAL A 34 -8.50 -8.76 12.38
N PRO A 35 -8.70 -7.97 11.31
CA PRO A 35 -9.04 -8.39 9.94
C PRO A 35 -7.89 -9.11 9.22
N SER A 36 -8.24 -10.01 8.29
CA SER A 36 -7.29 -10.69 7.40
C SER A 36 -6.60 -9.68 6.48
N LEU A 37 -5.40 -9.96 5.97
CA LEU A 37 -4.68 -9.03 5.08
C LEU A 37 -5.53 -8.51 3.91
N GLY A 38 -6.32 -9.36 3.26
CA GLY A 38 -7.20 -8.94 2.16
C GLY A 38 -8.25 -7.91 2.61
N ASN A 39 -8.91 -8.16 3.75
CA ASN A 39 -9.89 -7.24 4.33
C ASN A 39 -9.26 -6.00 4.97
N LEU A 40 -8.00 -6.09 5.41
CA LEU A 40 -7.23 -4.96 5.89
C LEU A 40 -6.97 -3.96 4.76
N LEU A 41 -6.63 -4.46 3.57
CA LEU A 41 -6.34 -3.62 2.42
C LEU A 41 -7.62 -3.14 1.74
N LEU A 42 -8.58 -4.03 1.49
CA LEU A 42 -9.81 -3.71 0.76
C LEU A 42 -10.56 -2.50 1.38
N GLY A 43 -10.83 -1.49 0.56
CA GLY A 43 -11.56 -0.29 0.99
C GLY A 43 -10.73 0.70 1.81
N ASN A 44 -9.44 0.44 1.98
CA ASN A 44 -8.51 1.31 2.69
C ASN A 44 -7.37 1.81 1.79
N THR A 45 -6.81 2.93 2.18
CA THR A 45 -5.73 3.61 1.46
C THR A 45 -4.40 3.34 2.17
N ILE A 46 -3.37 3.02 1.40
CA ILE A 46 -1.99 2.91 1.90
C ILE A 46 -1.23 4.20 1.57
N CYS A 47 -0.72 4.84 2.63
CA CYS A 47 0.03 6.09 2.57
C CYS A 47 1.51 5.84 2.80
N GLN A 48 2.34 6.03 1.78
CA GLN A 48 3.79 5.93 1.95
C GLN A 48 4.33 7.21 2.60
N ILE A 49 5.10 7.04 3.69
CA ILE A 49 5.49 8.15 4.57
C ILE A 49 6.75 8.88 4.04
N SER A 50 7.63 8.21 3.28
CA SER A 50 8.87 8.77 2.72
C SER A 50 9.60 7.74 1.82
N PRO A 51 10.47 8.13 0.87
CA PRO A 51 10.65 9.49 0.33
C PRO A 51 9.60 9.84 -0.73
N GLU A 52 8.90 8.85 -1.25
CA GLU A 52 7.82 9.01 -2.21
C GLU A 52 6.50 9.07 -1.46
N LYS A 53 5.82 10.23 -1.51
CA LYS A 53 4.47 10.41 -0.96
C LYS A 53 3.44 9.75 -1.88
N ALA A 54 3.48 8.42 -1.96
CA ALA A 54 2.53 7.64 -2.72
C ALA A 54 1.27 7.38 -1.89
N GLN A 55 0.13 7.34 -2.58
CA GLN A 55 -1.17 7.03 -2.01
C GLN A 55 -1.88 6.03 -2.92
N GLU A 56 -2.13 4.83 -2.42
CA GLU A 56 -2.79 3.79 -3.20
C GLU A 56 -4.08 3.34 -2.52
N GLU A 57 -5.17 3.32 -3.28
CA GLU A 57 -6.46 2.79 -2.85
C GLU A 57 -6.66 1.36 -3.35
N HIS A 58 -7.05 0.46 -2.44
CA HIS A 58 -7.26 -0.97 -2.72
C HIS A 58 -8.72 -1.30 -2.94
N HIS A 59 -9.18 -1.17 -4.19
CA HIS A 59 -10.57 -1.36 -4.58
C HIS A 59 -10.93 -2.83 -4.78
N SER A 60 -12.23 -3.13 -4.75
CA SER A 60 -12.76 -4.43 -5.14
C SER A 60 -12.42 -4.77 -6.60
N GLY A 61 -12.44 -6.06 -6.93
CA GLY A 61 -12.02 -6.53 -8.26
C GLY A 61 -10.51 -6.41 -8.49
N SER A 62 -9.71 -6.36 -7.41
CA SER A 62 -8.25 -6.32 -7.49
C SER A 62 -7.71 -5.08 -8.18
N ILE A 63 -8.36 -3.93 -8.01
CA ILE A 63 -7.99 -2.66 -8.67
C ILE A 63 -7.20 -1.77 -7.71
N LEU A 64 -6.10 -1.18 -8.19
CA LEU A 64 -5.36 -0.12 -7.49
C LEU A 64 -5.57 1.22 -8.17
N LYS A 65 -5.82 2.26 -7.39
CA LYS A 65 -5.93 3.65 -7.87
C LYS A 65 -4.98 4.58 -7.12
N ASP A 66 -4.45 5.56 -7.85
CA ASP A 66 -3.64 6.64 -7.28
C ASP A 66 -4.51 7.86 -6.96
N TYR A 67 -4.97 7.97 -5.71
CA TYR A 67 -5.88 9.04 -5.28
C TYR A 67 -5.17 10.23 -4.64
N LYS A 68 -3.94 10.54 -5.09
CA LYS A 68 -3.05 11.58 -4.54
C LYS A 68 -3.67 12.97 -4.33
N LYS A 69 -4.75 13.31 -5.03
CA LYS A 69 -5.23 14.70 -5.09
C LYS A 69 -6.65 14.93 -4.56
N GLY A 70 -7.34 13.89 -4.12
CA GLY A 70 -8.68 14.04 -3.55
C GLY A 70 -9.78 14.40 -4.57
N PRO A 71 -11.05 14.45 -4.14
CA PRO A 71 -12.20 14.65 -5.04
C PRO A 71 -12.31 16.06 -5.62
N ILE A 72 -11.47 16.99 -5.16
CA ILE A 72 -11.51 18.41 -5.54
C ILE A 72 -10.48 18.78 -6.61
N ASP A 73 -9.57 17.87 -6.99
CA ASP A 73 -8.58 18.17 -8.02
C ASP A 73 -9.16 18.03 -9.43
N PRO A 74 -8.87 18.98 -10.34
CA PRO A 74 -9.39 18.94 -11.70
C PRO A 74 -8.76 17.84 -12.59
N ALA A 75 -7.65 17.22 -12.19
CA ALA A 75 -7.14 16.01 -12.84
C ALA A 75 -7.76 14.79 -12.17
N ASP A 76 -8.39 13.91 -12.96
CA ASP A 76 -9.12 12.73 -12.48
C ASP A 76 -8.23 11.87 -11.56
N PRO A 77 -8.51 11.83 -10.24
CA PRO A 77 -7.72 11.08 -9.26
C PRO A 77 -8.04 9.58 -9.27
N SER A 78 -8.87 9.10 -10.22
CA SER A 78 -9.44 7.75 -10.19
C SER A 78 -8.86 6.78 -11.21
N SER A 79 -7.80 7.17 -11.93
CA SER A 79 -7.16 6.29 -12.92
C SER A 79 -6.58 5.05 -12.25
N GLN A 80 -6.93 3.87 -12.78
CA GLN A 80 -6.33 2.62 -12.35
C GLN A 80 -4.84 2.62 -12.68
N ILE A 81 -4.01 2.39 -11.68
CA ILE A 81 -2.55 2.32 -11.81
C ILE A 81 -2.02 0.89 -11.82
N GLY A 82 -2.84 -0.07 -11.38
CA GLY A 82 -2.43 -1.45 -11.28
C GLY A 82 -3.50 -2.37 -10.73
N ASN A 83 -3.04 -3.54 -10.31
CA ASN A 83 -3.85 -4.56 -9.70
C ASN A 83 -3.21 -5.09 -8.42
N TRP A 84 -4.03 -5.61 -7.52
CA TRP A 84 -3.56 -6.23 -6.29
C TRP A 84 -4.34 -7.50 -5.95
N ASN A 85 -3.70 -8.46 -5.30
CA ASN A 85 -4.39 -9.57 -4.66
C ASN A 85 -3.61 -10.08 -3.44
N VAL A 86 -4.25 -10.92 -2.63
CA VAL A 86 -3.60 -11.65 -1.54
C VAL A 86 -3.59 -13.13 -1.88
N SER A 87 -2.47 -13.80 -1.65
CA SER A 87 -2.28 -15.24 -1.86
C SER A 87 -1.49 -15.87 -0.72
N GLY A 88 -1.46 -17.20 -0.68
CA GLY A 88 -0.81 -17.96 0.40
C GLY A 88 -1.67 -18.03 1.67
N SER A 89 -1.10 -18.60 2.72
CA SER A 89 -1.76 -18.81 4.02
C SER A 89 -0.77 -18.77 5.18
N GLY A 90 -1.23 -18.40 6.38
CA GLY A 90 -0.37 -18.30 7.56
C GLY A 90 0.86 -17.41 7.31
N VAL A 91 2.03 -17.92 7.69
CA VAL A 91 3.30 -17.20 7.51
C VAL A 91 3.67 -16.97 6.04
N ASP A 92 3.06 -17.71 5.11
CA ASP A 92 3.28 -17.58 3.67
C ASP A 92 2.27 -16.64 2.99
N THR A 93 1.39 -15.99 3.75
CA THR A 93 0.51 -14.95 3.21
C THR A 93 1.35 -13.79 2.66
N ILE A 94 1.09 -13.46 1.40
CA ILE A 94 1.69 -12.34 0.66
C ILE A 94 0.61 -11.52 -0.04
N VAL A 95 0.88 -10.23 -0.22
CA VAL A 95 0.15 -9.36 -1.15
C VAL A 95 0.97 -9.22 -2.43
N ASN A 96 0.32 -9.41 -3.58
CA ASN A 96 0.94 -9.20 -4.88
C ASN A 96 0.37 -7.95 -5.54
N TYR A 97 1.25 -7.17 -6.14
CA TYR A 97 0.97 -5.97 -6.89
C TYR A 97 1.42 -6.14 -8.33
N THR A 98 0.62 -5.65 -9.28
CA THR A 98 0.98 -5.62 -10.70
C THR A 98 0.77 -4.22 -11.24
N TYR A 99 1.82 -3.64 -11.84
CA TYR A 99 1.79 -2.33 -12.48
C TYR A 99 2.26 -2.50 -13.92
N GLY A 100 1.31 -2.55 -14.85
CA GLY A 100 1.61 -2.91 -16.25
C GLY A 100 2.24 -4.30 -16.35
N ALA A 101 3.48 -4.37 -16.84
CA ALA A 101 4.22 -5.64 -17.00
C ALA A 101 5.03 -6.05 -15.75
N SER A 102 5.13 -5.19 -14.74
CA SER A 102 5.93 -5.43 -13.54
C SER A 102 5.07 -6.03 -12.43
N GLY A 103 5.60 -7.04 -11.74
CA GLY A 103 4.96 -7.68 -10.59
C GLY A 103 5.85 -7.64 -9.35
N PHE A 104 5.24 -7.40 -8.20
CA PHE A 104 5.92 -7.33 -6.91
C PHE A 104 5.11 -8.05 -5.83
N SER A 105 5.79 -8.70 -4.89
CA SER A 105 5.15 -9.45 -3.82
C SER A 105 5.77 -9.11 -2.48
N TYR A 106 4.92 -8.90 -1.47
CA TYR A 106 5.36 -8.47 -0.15
C TYR A 106 4.64 -9.24 0.95
N LYS A 107 5.36 -9.48 2.06
CA LYS A 107 4.74 -9.74 3.36
C LYS A 107 4.48 -8.41 4.04
N VAL A 108 3.38 -8.31 4.79
CA VAL A 108 2.99 -7.08 5.49
C VAL A 108 3.09 -7.31 6.99
N TYR A 109 3.77 -6.41 7.68
CA TYR A 109 3.97 -6.47 9.12
C TYR A 109 3.37 -5.23 9.76
N MET A 110 2.60 -5.39 10.83
CA MET A 110 2.14 -4.26 11.63
C MET A 110 3.25 -3.84 12.59
N LEU A 111 3.65 -2.57 12.53
CA LEU A 111 4.70 -2.00 13.38
C LEU A 111 4.08 -1.38 14.64
N THR A 112 3.18 -0.41 14.46
CA THR A 112 2.52 0.28 15.57
C THR A 112 1.04 0.54 15.27
N GLY A 113 0.25 0.66 16.34
CA GLY A 113 -1.19 0.93 16.26
C GLY A 113 -2.05 -0.29 16.56
N THR A 114 -3.25 -0.30 16.01
CA THR A 114 -4.22 -1.40 16.16
C THR A 114 -4.55 -1.92 14.77
N LEU A 115 -4.56 -3.25 14.59
CA LEU A 115 -4.79 -3.83 13.26
C LEU A 115 -6.10 -3.31 12.65
N GLY A 116 -5.99 -2.72 11.45
CA GLY A 116 -7.12 -2.10 10.73
C GLY A 116 -7.57 -0.72 11.22
N ALA A 117 -6.95 -0.14 12.24
CA ALA A 117 -7.28 1.21 12.71
C ALA A 117 -6.58 2.30 11.88
N ASP A 118 -7.25 3.44 11.72
CA ASP A 118 -6.71 4.62 11.05
C ASP A 118 -5.39 5.06 11.67
N ASN A 119 -4.42 5.41 10.82
CA ASN A 119 -3.06 5.80 11.19
C ASN A 119 -2.16 4.71 11.80
N SER A 120 -2.59 3.44 11.77
CA SER A 120 -1.69 2.35 12.12
C SER A 120 -0.59 2.22 11.06
N THR A 121 0.62 1.87 11.50
CA THR A 121 1.80 1.79 10.64
C THR A 121 2.13 0.35 10.30
N TYR A 122 2.51 0.14 9.04
CA TYR A 122 2.83 -1.15 8.49
C TYR A 122 4.13 -1.08 7.71
N GLU A 123 4.76 -2.24 7.59
CA GLU A 123 5.96 -2.43 6.81
C GLU A 123 5.74 -3.49 5.75
N PHE A 124 6.08 -3.13 4.52
CA PHE A 124 6.07 -4.02 3.39
C PHE A 124 7.47 -4.58 3.21
N CYS A 125 7.53 -5.90 3.12
CA CYS A 125 8.77 -6.64 3.25
C CYS A 125 8.96 -7.61 2.09
N ASN A 126 10.17 -7.59 1.53
CA ASN A 126 10.60 -8.55 0.53
C ASN A 126 11.79 -9.34 1.09
N ALA A 127 11.68 -10.68 1.09
CA ALA A 127 12.70 -11.58 1.64
C ALA A 127 13.18 -11.23 3.07
N GLY A 128 12.29 -10.65 3.90
CA GLY A 128 12.59 -10.25 5.27
C GLY A 128 13.22 -8.86 5.41
N THR A 129 13.44 -8.15 4.31
CA THR A 129 13.93 -6.77 4.29
C THR A 129 12.77 -5.79 4.09
N PRO A 130 12.63 -4.76 4.93
CA PRO A 130 11.73 -3.64 4.74
C PRO A 130 12.03 -2.92 3.44
N VAL A 131 10.99 -2.71 2.63
CA VAL A 131 11.10 -1.95 1.38
C VAL A 131 10.19 -0.72 1.36
N ALA A 132 9.15 -0.70 2.21
CA ALA A 132 8.32 0.49 2.42
C ALA A 132 7.69 0.49 3.81
N SER A 133 7.75 1.65 4.49
CA SER A 133 6.97 1.92 5.70
C SER A 133 5.79 2.82 5.33
N VAL A 134 4.60 2.39 5.73
CA VAL A 134 3.35 3.01 5.30
C VAL A 134 2.40 3.20 6.47
N THR A 135 1.44 4.09 6.29
CA THR A 135 0.31 4.30 7.20
C THR A 135 -0.98 3.86 6.52
N LEU A 136 -1.86 3.19 7.25
CA LEU A 136 -3.20 2.88 6.77
C LEU A 136 -4.13 4.07 7.00
N LYS A 137 -4.86 4.44 5.95
CA LYS A 137 -6.00 5.35 6.03
C LYS A 137 -7.29 4.58 5.75
N THR A 138 -8.20 4.60 6.71
CA THR A 138 -9.41 3.77 6.63
C THR A 138 -10.50 4.42 5.79
N GLY A 139 -11.23 3.61 5.02
CA GLY A 139 -12.55 3.93 4.50
C GLY A 139 -12.59 4.96 3.37
N PHE A 140 -11.99 4.66 2.22
CA PHE A 140 -12.34 5.40 1.00
C PHE A 140 -13.74 4.94 0.52
N GLY A 141 -14.67 5.90 0.33
CA GLY A 141 -16.03 5.61 -0.15
C GLY A 141 -17.05 5.15 0.91
N SER A 142 -16.67 5.01 2.19
CA SER A 142 -17.67 5.02 3.26
C SER A 142 -18.11 6.46 3.50
N ASN A 143 -19.41 6.72 3.65
CA ASN A 143 -20.01 8.03 4.00
C ASN A 143 -19.55 8.58 5.38
N THR A 144 -18.43 8.09 5.91
CA THR A 144 -17.78 8.52 7.13
C THR A 144 -16.85 9.69 6.81
N SER A 145 -16.86 10.71 7.66
CA SER A 145 -16.12 11.98 7.54
C SER A 145 -14.59 11.91 7.47
N TYR A 146 -14.01 10.75 7.13
CA TYR A 146 -12.57 10.56 7.00
C TYR A 146 -12.13 10.89 5.58
N SER A 147 -11.19 11.81 5.44
CA SER A 147 -10.52 12.06 4.17
C SER A 147 -9.63 10.85 3.86
N PRO A 148 -9.81 10.18 2.70
CA PRO A 148 -8.91 9.10 2.30
C PRO A 148 -7.55 9.62 1.84
N VAL A 149 -7.35 10.95 1.81
CA VAL A 149 -6.12 11.61 1.41
C VAL A 149 -5.08 11.57 2.53
N CYS A 150 -3.88 11.10 2.19
CA CYS A 150 -2.73 11.08 3.08
C CYS A 150 -2.32 12.52 3.47
N PRO A 151 -1.84 12.75 4.72
CA PRO A 151 -1.37 14.07 5.16
C PRO A 151 -0.09 14.56 4.47
#